data_AF-X1QH29-F1
#
_entry.id   AF-X1QH29-F1
#
_cell.length_a   1.000
_cell.length_b   1.000
_cell.length_c   1.000
_cell.angle_alpha   90.00
_cell.angle_beta   90.00
_cell.angle_gamma   90.00
#
_symmetry.space_group_name_H-M   'P 1'
#
loop_
_entity.id
_entity.type
_entity.pdbx_description
1 polymer ?
#
loop_
_entity_poly.entity_id
_entity_poly.type
_entity_poly.pdbx_seq_one_letter_code
_entity_poly.pdbx_strand_id
1 'polypeptide(L)'
;MIEELGDKVPEVEAILSMGCGAGVQTIAEIFEEKPVFPALNTTFVGMPEAEGVWVEKCGTCGDCMLYWTGGICPVVRCAKGLLNGPCGGTRKGGKCEGRILP
;
A
#
# COMPACT_ATOMS: atom_id res chain seq x y z
N MET A 1 -9.59 -7.66 -14.26
CA MET A 1 -9.57 -6.28 -13.72
C MET A 1 -11.03 -5.85 -13.47
N ILE A 2 -11.32 -4.78 -12.71
CA ILE A 2 -12.66 -4.48 -12.17
C ILE A 2 -13.81 -4.53 -13.19
N GLU A 3 -13.49 -4.26 -14.46
CA GLU A 3 -14.37 -4.30 -15.62
C GLU A 3 -15.00 -5.68 -15.86
N GLU A 4 -14.33 -6.77 -15.45
CA GLU A 4 -14.83 -8.15 -15.56
C GLU A 4 -16.07 -8.40 -14.68
N LEU A 5 -16.36 -7.52 -13.72
CA LEU A 5 -17.57 -7.59 -12.91
C LEU A 5 -18.76 -6.88 -13.56
N GLY A 6 -18.57 -6.21 -14.72
CA GLY A 6 -19.57 -5.38 -15.37
C GLY A 6 -20.93 -6.06 -15.56
N ASP A 7 -20.96 -7.33 -15.98
CA ASP A 7 -22.20 -8.09 -16.19
C ASP A 7 -22.96 -8.37 -14.88
N LYS A 8 -22.25 -8.42 -13.75
CA LYS A 8 -22.82 -8.71 -12.42
C LYS A 8 -23.28 -7.46 -11.68
N VAL A 9 -22.73 -6.30 -12.02
CA VAL A 9 -23.04 -5.02 -11.37
C VAL A 9 -24.53 -4.65 -11.47
N PRO A 10 -25.24 -4.88 -12.59
CA PRO A 10 -26.69 -4.68 -12.67
C PRO A 10 -27.47 -5.50 -11.63
N GLU A 11 -26.99 -6.68 -11.26
CA GLU A 11 -27.67 -7.64 -10.37
C GLU A 11 -27.62 -7.25 -8.88
N VAL A 12 -26.83 -6.23 -8.50
CA VAL A 12 -26.66 -5.81 -7.09
C VAL A 12 -27.18 -4.40 -6.86
N GLU A 13 -27.63 -4.12 -5.62
CA GLU A 13 -28.11 -2.78 -5.23
C GLU A 13 -26.96 -1.84 -4.84
N ALA A 14 -25.83 -2.37 -4.39
CA ALA A 14 -24.67 -1.61 -3.94
C ALA A 14 -23.38 -2.42 -4.08
N ILE A 15 -22.25 -1.70 -4.14
CA ILE A 15 -20.91 -2.29 -4.16
C ILE A 15 -20.20 -1.94 -2.85
N LEU A 16 -19.66 -2.96 -2.17
CA LEU A 16 -18.85 -2.79 -0.96
C LEU A 16 -17.39 -3.14 -1.28
N SER A 17 -16.50 -2.16 -1.24
CA SER A 17 -15.10 -2.33 -1.63
C SER A 17 -14.17 -2.45 -0.42
N MET A 18 -13.45 -3.56 -0.34
CA MET A 18 -12.32 -3.76 0.59
C MET A 18 -10.98 -3.24 0.03
N GLY A 19 -11.01 -2.48 -1.07
CA GLY A 19 -9.84 -1.82 -1.60
C GLY A 19 -9.41 -0.62 -0.76
N CYS A 20 -8.27 -0.04 -1.08
CA CYS A 20 -7.91 1.28 -0.55
C CYS A 20 -8.84 2.37 -1.11
N GLY A 21 -8.79 3.57 -0.54
CA GLY A 21 -9.65 4.68 -0.93
C GLY A 21 -9.52 5.07 -2.41
N ALA A 22 -8.35 4.86 -3.02
CA ALA A 22 -8.19 5.01 -4.47
C ALA A 22 -9.03 3.96 -5.24
N GLY A 23 -8.98 2.70 -4.82
CA GLY A 23 -9.81 1.64 -5.40
C GLY A 23 -11.30 1.89 -5.22
N VAL A 24 -11.75 2.39 -4.07
CA VAL A 24 -13.15 2.77 -3.84
C VAL A 24 -13.58 3.85 -4.84
N GLN A 25 -12.77 4.90 -5.01
CA GLN A 25 -13.05 5.99 -5.96
C GLN A 25 -13.08 5.49 -7.40
N THR A 26 -12.09 4.69 -7.82
CA THR A 26 -12.05 4.11 -9.17
C THR A 26 -13.29 3.27 -9.48
N ILE A 27 -13.76 2.47 -8.52
CA ILE A 27 -14.99 1.67 -8.70
C ILE A 27 -16.21 2.59 -8.82
N ALA A 28 -16.27 3.66 -8.03
CA ALA A 28 -17.37 4.63 -8.09
C ALA A 28 -17.40 5.40 -9.42
N GLU A 29 -16.24 5.70 -10.00
CA GLU A 29 -16.13 6.34 -11.33
C GLU A 29 -16.54 5.39 -12.46
N ILE A 30 -16.21 4.09 -12.35
CA ILE A 30 -16.53 3.11 -13.39
C ILE A 30 -18.02 2.71 -13.36
N PHE A 31 -18.60 2.57 -12.17
CA PHE A 31 -19.98 2.14 -11.98
C PHE A 31 -20.85 3.27 -11.41
N GLU A 32 -20.96 4.37 -12.15
CA GLU A 32 -21.65 5.60 -11.73
C GLU A 32 -23.11 5.37 -11.28
N GLU A 33 -23.78 4.34 -11.81
CA GLU A 33 -25.18 4.05 -11.51
C GLU A 33 -25.39 3.23 -10.23
N LYS A 34 -24.33 2.78 -9.57
CA LYS A 34 -24.41 1.99 -8.33
C LYS A 34 -23.74 2.71 -7.17
N PRO A 35 -24.38 2.75 -5.98
CA PRO A 35 -23.72 3.29 -4.81
C PRO A 35 -22.53 2.38 -4.42
N VAL A 36 -21.37 3.00 -4.21
CA VAL A 36 -20.13 2.33 -3.81
C VAL A 36 -19.71 2.80 -2.42
N PHE A 37 -19.51 1.84 -1.51
CA PHE A 37 -19.15 2.11 -0.13
C PHE A 37 -17.78 1.52 0.23
N PRO A 38 -16.96 2.21 1.03
CA PRO A 38 -15.76 1.63 1.62
C PRO A 38 -16.14 0.61 2.70
N ALA A 39 -15.56 -0.58 2.63
CA ALA A 39 -15.70 -1.62 3.66
C ALA A 39 -14.68 -1.46 4.81
N LEU A 40 -13.61 -0.68 4.57
CA LEU A 40 -12.51 -0.49 5.49
C LEU A 40 -11.91 0.91 5.34
N ASN A 41 -11.17 1.33 6.37
CA ASN A 41 -10.39 2.56 6.34
C ASN A 41 -9.02 2.29 5.72
N THR A 42 -8.58 3.15 4.81
CA THR A 42 -7.21 3.11 4.30
C THR A 42 -6.28 3.71 5.35
N THR A 43 -5.48 2.87 5.98
CA THR A 43 -4.53 3.30 7.02
C THR A 43 -3.10 3.40 6.53
N PHE A 44 -2.74 2.69 5.45
CA PHE A 44 -1.39 2.68 4.90
C PHE A 44 -1.37 2.23 3.44
N VAL A 45 -0.26 2.48 2.72
CA VAL A 45 0.01 1.89 1.41
C VAL A 45 0.89 0.65 1.61
N GLY A 46 0.31 -0.50 1.30
CA GLY A 46 0.93 -1.78 1.59
C GLY A 46 0.67 -2.83 0.53
N MET A 47 1.18 -4.03 0.80
CA MET A 47 1.02 -5.20 -0.06
C MET A 47 0.57 -6.39 0.78
N PRO A 48 -0.30 -7.27 0.27
CA PRO A 48 -0.63 -8.52 0.96
C PRO A 48 0.61 -9.41 1.06
N GLU A 49 0.92 -9.88 2.27
CA GLU A 49 1.93 -10.93 2.49
C GLU A 49 1.28 -12.32 2.64
N ALA A 50 0.03 -12.35 3.12
CA ALA A 50 -0.83 -13.52 3.12
C ALA A 50 -2.29 -13.05 2.98
N GLU A 51 -3.20 -14.00 2.77
CA GLU A 51 -4.63 -13.72 2.84
C GLU A 51 -4.98 -13.14 4.22
N GLY A 52 -5.69 -12.00 4.23
CA GLY A 52 -6.00 -11.33 5.50
C GLY A 52 -4.84 -10.51 6.09
N VAL A 53 -3.62 -10.60 5.55
CA VAL A 53 -2.42 -9.98 6.12
C VAL A 53 -1.80 -8.97 5.16
N TRP A 54 -1.96 -7.69 5.49
CA TRP A 54 -1.35 -6.58 4.75
C TRP A 54 -0.23 -5.96 5.56
N VAL A 55 0.85 -5.64 4.86
CA VAL A 55 2.03 -5.03 5.46
C VAL A 55 2.32 -3.71 4.77
N GLU A 56 2.54 -2.67 5.55
CA GLU A 56 2.93 -1.35 5.06
C GLU A 56 4.28 -1.40 4.31
N LYS A 57 4.30 -0.83 3.11
CA LYS A 57 5.47 -0.77 2.22
C LYS A 57 5.83 0.65 1.81
N CYS A 58 4.90 1.59 1.83
CA CYS A 58 5.12 2.98 1.46
C CYS A 58 4.39 3.94 2.42
N GLY A 59 5.09 4.98 2.87
CA GLY A 59 4.51 6.04 3.72
C GLY A 59 4.02 7.26 2.95
N THR A 60 3.98 7.19 1.61
CA THR A 60 3.48 8.26 0.72
C THR A 60 4.06 9.65 1.00
N CYS A 61 5.36 9.73 1.30
CA CYS A 61 6.02 10.98 1.72
C CYS A 61 6.28 11.99 0.59
N GLY A 62 6.14 11.59 -0.68
CA GLY A 62 6.43 12.44 -1.85
C GLY A 62 7.92 12.58 -2.21
N ASP A 63 8.84 12.20 -1.30
CA ASP A 63 10.29 12.21 -1.51
C ASP A 63 10.85 10.78 -1.50
N CYS A 64 10.88 10.14 -2.67
CA CYS A 64 11.20 8.72 -2.78
C CYS A 64 12.72 8.47 -2.70
N MET A 65 13.16 7.82 -1.62
CA MET A 65 14.56 7.47 -1.38
C MET A 65 14.93 6.04 -1.78
N LEU A 66 14.01 5.29 -2.39
CA LEU A 66 14.19 3.86 -2.69
C LEU A 66 15.37 3.58 -3.62
N TYR A 67 15.68 4.53 -4.50
CA TYR A 67 16.86 4.46 -5.38
C TYR A 67 18.15 4.32 -4.56
N TRP A 68 18.27 5.07 -3.47
CA TRP A 68 19.46 5.06 -2.62
C TRP A 68 19.53 3.89 -1.64
N THR A 69 18.36 3.38 -1.22
CA THR A 69 18.27 2.33 -0.20
C THR A 69 18.13 0.92 -0.77
N GLY A 70 18.26 0.76 -2.09
CA GLY A 70 18.12 -0.54 -2.75
C GLY A 70 16.71 -1.12 -2.65
N GLY A 71 15.69 -0.25 -2.73
CA GLY A 71 14.27 -0.65 -2.69
C GLY A 71 13.69 -0.83 -1.28
N ILE A 72 14.41 -0.45 -0.23
CA ILE A 72 13.93 -0.57 1.16
C ILE A 72 13.51 0.81 1.67
N CYS A 73 12.21 1.05 1.85
CA CYS A 73 11.76 2.35 2.35
C CYS A 73 12.25 2.59 3.80
N PRO A 74 13.12 3.59 4.06
CA PRO A 74 13.67 3.80 5.40
C PRO A 74 12.63 4.40 6.36
N VAL A 75 11.56 5.01 5.85
CA VAL A 75 10.48 5.60 6.65
C VAL A 75 9.62 4.51 7.29
N VAL A 76 9.17 3.53 6.49
CA VAL A 76 8.22 2.51 6.96
C VAL A 76 8.83 1.13 7.21
N ARG A 77 10.01 0.83 6.64
CA ARG A 77 10.67 -0.49 6.77
C ARG A 77 11.88 -0.50 7.70
N CYS A 78 12.34 0.65 8.17
CA CYS A 78 13.36 0.72 9.21
C CYS A 78 12.71 0.61 10.58
N ALA A 79 13.05 -0.43 11.35
CA ALA A 79 12.53 -0.61 12.71
C ALA A 79 12.87 0.56 13.66
N LYS A 80 13.86 1.39 13.31
CA LYS A 80 14.28 2.56 14.07
C LYS A 80 13.81 3.89 13.47
N GLY A 81 13.14 3.86 12.30
CA GLY A 81 12.79 5.09 11.56
C GLY A 81 14.00 5.96 11.17
N LEU A 82 15.21 5.39 11.15
CA LEU A 82 16.42 6.13 10.83
C LEU A 82 16.64 6.18 9.32
N LEU A 83 16.89 7.39 8.81
CA LEU A 83 17.32 7.64 7.44
C LEU A 83 18.80 7.32 7.21
N ASN A 84 19.62 7.58 8.24
CA ASN A 84 21.05 7.29 8.25
C ASN A 84 21.43 6.78 9.65
N GLY A 85 22.12 5.65 9.75
CA GLY A 85 22.59 5.12 11.02
C GLY A 85 22.74 3.59 11.06
N PRO A 86 23.25 3.03 12.16
CA PRO A 86 23.49 1.60 12.28
C PRO A 86 22.17 0.81 12.32
N CYS A 87 22.06 -0.18 11.42
CA CYS A 87 20.90 -1.06 11.25
C CYS A 87 20.40 -1.73 12.54
N GLY A 88 21.26 -1.95 13.53
CA GLY A 88 20.88 -2.64 14.76
C GLY A 88 20.60 -4.14 14.58
N GLY A 89 20.93 -4.72 13.42
CA GLY A 89 20.87 -6.16 13.19
C GLY A 89 19.48 -6.73 12.88
N THR A 90 18.50 -5.90 12.48
CA THR A 90 17.13 -6.34 12.20
C THR A 90 17.02 -7.37 11.05
N ARG A 91 18.01 -7.45 10.16
CA ARG A 91 18.04 -8.44 9.06
C ARG A 91 19.03 -9.57 9.36
N LYS A 92 18.71 -10.78 8.90
CA LYS A 92 19.65 -11.91 8.86
C LYS A 92 20.91 -11.48 8.09
N GLY A 93 22.08 -11.57 8.74
CA GLY A 93 23.35 -11.07 8.19
C GLY A 93 23.79 -9.69 8.69
N GLY A 94 23.02 -9.03 9.56
CA GLY A 94 23.51 -7.97 10.44
C GLY A 94 23.71 -6.58 9.83
N LYS A 95 23.42 -6.37 8.53
CA LYS A 95 23.57 -5.07 7.87
C LYS A 95 22.32 -4.66 7.10
N CYS A 96 21.94 -3.39 7.27
CA CYS A 96 21.00 -2.66 6.42
C CYS A 96 21.67 -1.29 6.21
N GLU A 97 22.54 -1.21 5.21
CA GLU A 97 23.29 -0.01 4.86
C GLU A 97 22.45 0.82 3.88
N GLY A 98 21.31 1.35 4.35
CA GLY A 98 20.62 2.39 3.63
C GLY A 98 21.40 3.69 3.81
N ARG A 99 22.46 3.91 3.03
CA ARG A 99 23.11 5.21 2.96
C ARG A 99 22.40 5.98 1.85
N ILE A 100 21.64 7.01 2.23
CA ILE A 100 21.12 7.96 1.25
C ILE A 100 22.32 8.76 0.76
N LEU A 101 22.86 8.40 -0.41
CA LEU A 101 23.91 9.16 -1.07
C LEU A 101 23.22 10.33 -1.80
N PRO A 102 23.68 11.58 -1.66
CA PRO A 102 23.27 12.67 -2.54
C PRO A 102 23.90 12.52 -3.93
#